data_AF-A0A356T5H9-F1
#
_entry.id   AF-A0A356T5H9-F1
#
_cell.length_a   1.000
_cell.length_b   1.000
_cell.length_c   1.000
_cell.angle_alpha   90.00
_cell.angle_beta   90.00
_cell.angle_gamma   90.00
#
_symmetry.space_group_name_H-M   'P 1'
#
loop_
_entity.id
_entity.type
_entity.pdbx_description
1 polymer ?
#
loop_
_entity_poly.entity_id
_entity_poly.type
_entity_poly.pdbx_seq_one_letter_code
_entity_poly.pdbx_strand_id
1 'polypeptide(L)'
;MTESTGLGSVPVGATCSFDVTREALADGTFWCNAQVRCAGQLLYGGPSAGFFDCTLYEGAERHVVGEDANTTSVDRDSAMSLNTLTHTLVVRDDPTGNLGAFTVRAEVTSVR
;
A
#
# COMPACT_ATOMS: atom_id res chain seq x y z
N MET A 1 1.16 15.36 -1.83
CA MET A 1 0.86 15.72 -0.42
C MET A 1 0.36 14.49 0.34
N THR A 2 0.55 14.40 1.66
CA THR A 2 0.05 13.30 2.51
C THR A 2 -0.96 13.81 3.54
N GLU A 3 -2.12 13.18 3.64
CA GLU A 3 -3.14 13.38 4.66
C GLU A 3 -3.23 12.15 5.56
N SER A 4 -3.48 12.33 6.85
CA SER A 4 -3.61 11.22 7.80
C SER A 4 -4.70 11.50 8.84
N THR A 5 -5.48 10.46 9.16
CA THR A 5 -6.49 10.45 10.22
C THR A 5 -6.38 9.16 11.02
N GLY A 6 -6.59 9.25 12.34
CA GLY A 6 -6.55 8.08 13.25
C GLY A 6 -5.15 7.62 13.65
N LEU A 7 -4.09 8.11 12.99
CA LEU A 7 -2.72 7.66 13.21
C LEU A 7 -1.77 8.84 13.49
N GLY A 8 -1.57 9.15 14.77
CA GLY A 8 -0.75 10.30 15.18
C GLY A 8 0.74 10.21 14.82
N SER A 9 1.26 9.01 14.54
CA SER A 9 2.65 8.79 14.15
C SER A 9 2.96 9.17 12.70
N VAL A 10 1.94 9.38 11.86
CA VAL A 10 2.11 9.82 10.47
C VAL A 10 1.56 11.25 10.34
N PRO A 11 2.39 12.30 10.46
CA PRO A 11 1.92 13.67 10.33
C PRO A 11 1.52 13.99 8.88
N VAL A 12 0.64 14.97 8.72
CA VAL A 12 0.31 15.55 7.40
C VAL A 12 1.60 16.04 6.73
N GLY A 13 1.75 15.76 5.44
CA GLY A 13 2.94 16.07 4.66
C GLY A 13 4.11 15.09 4.85
N ALA A 14 3.96 14.04 5.65
CA ALA A 14 4.99 13.00 5.77
C ALA A 14 5.28 12.34 4.42
N THR A 15 6.55 12.04 4.17
CA THR A 15 6.95 11.23 3.02
C THR A 15 6.53 9.76 3.25
N CYS A 16 5.96 9.18 2.21
CA CYS A 16 5.69 7.75 2.11
C CYS A 16 6.59 7.14 1.04
N SER A 17 7.02 5.90 1.27
CA SER A 17 7.68 5.05 0.29
C SER A 17 6.90 3.75 0.16
N PHE A 18 6.88 3.20 -1.05
CA PHE A 18 6.37 1.86 -1.30
C PHE A 18 7.39 1.10 -2.14
N ASP A 19 7.59 -0.17 -1.82
CA ASP A 19 8.34 -1.11 -2.63
C ASP A 19 7.36 -2.20 -3.08
N VAL A 20 7.34 -2.52 -4.38
CA VAL A 20 6.43 -3.52 -4.96
C VAL A 20 7.24 -4.58 -5.69
N THR A 21 7.00 -5.85 -5.38
CA THR A 21 7.63 -6.99 -6.03
C THR A 21 6.60 -7.94 -6.62
N ARG A 22 6.97 -8.67 -7.68
CA ARG A 22 6.19 -9.80 -8.19
C ARG A 22 6.43 -11.03 -7.34
N GLU A 23 5.35 -11.65 -6.89
CA GLU A 23 5.36 -12.98 -6.28
C GLU A 23 4.72 -13.98 -7.25
N ALA A 24 5.54 -14.85 -7.85
CA ALA A 24 5.06 -15.80 -8.85
C ALA A 24 4.24 -16.94 -8.21
N LEU A 25 3.13 -17.29 -8.85
CA LEU A 25 2.30 -18.43 -8.48
C LEU A 25 2.63 -19.66 -9.35
N ALA A 26 2.23 -20.84 -8.85
CA ALA A 26 2.50 -22.12 -9.51
C ALA A 26 1.80 -22.27 -10.88
N ASP A 27 0.73 -21.53 -11.12
CA ASP A 27 -0.02 -21.52 -12.38
C ASP A 27 0.54 -20.54 -13.43
N GLY A 28 1.65 -19.86 -13.12
CA GLY A 28 2.28 -18.88 -13.98
C GLY A 28 1.69 -17.46 -13.88
N THR A 29 0.68 -17.25 -13.03
CA THR A 29 0.23 -15.91 -12.65
C THR A 29 1.11 -15.34 -11.53
N PHE A 30 0.80 -14.14 -11.05
CA PHE A 30 1.54 -13.52 -9.95
C PHE A 30 0.61 -12.66 -9.09
N TRP A 31 1.00 -12.47 -7.84
CA TRP A 31 0.49 -11.41 -6.97
C TRP A 31 1.54 -10.31 -6.89
N CYS A 32 1.13 -9.06 -6.64
CA CYS A 32 2.08 -8.09 -6.13
C CYS A 32 2.23 -8.27 -4.62
N ASN A 33 3.43 -8.06 -4.10
CA ASN A 33 3.65 -7.79 -2.68
C ASN A 33 4.12 -6.35 -2.51
N ALA A 34 3.44 -5.57 -1.67
CA ALA A 34 3.82 -4.20 -1.36
C ALA A 34 4.28 -4.04 0.09
N GLN A 35 5.29 -3.20 0.27
CA GLN A 35 5.74 -2.72 1.58
C GLN A 35 5.58 -1.20 1.62
N VAL A 36 4.54 -0.71 2.30
CA VAL A 36 4.23 0.73 2.36
C VAL A 36 4.65 1.29 3.70
N ARG A 37 5.51 2.31 3.67
CA ARG A 37 6.01 2.99 4.88
C ARG A 37 5.75 4.48 4.78
N CYS A 38 5.20 5.09 5.81
CA CYS A 38 5.06 6.54 5.92
C CYS A 38 5.71 7.01 7.23
N ALA A 39 6.54 8.05 7.16
CA ALA A 39 7.36 8.50 8.31
C ALA A 39 8.16 7.36 8.97
N GLY A 40 8.59 6.36 8.18
CA GLY A 40 9.32 5.17 8.65
C GLY A 40 8.44 4.06 9.25
N GLN A 41 7.17 4.32 9.55
CA GLN A 41 6.24 3.32 10.06
C GLN A 41 5.66 2.48 8.92
N LEU A 42 5.72 1.16 9.05
CA LEU A 42 5.07 0.24 8.11
C LEU A 42 3.55 0.32 8.29
N LEU A 43 2.84 0.65 7.22
CA LEU A 43 1.38 0.80 7.23
C LEU A 43 0.67 -0.35 6.53
N TYR A 44 1.30 -0.94 5.50
CA TYR A 44 0.80 -2.08 4.73
C TYR A 44 1.97 -2.99 4.37
N GLY A 45 1.72 -4.30 4.39
CA GLY A 45 2.73 -5.33 4.17
C GLY A 45 3.32 -5.88 5.45
N GLY A 46 4.47 -6.52 5.30
CA GLY A 46 5.13 -7.31 6.33
C GLY A 46 5.63 -8.64 5.77
N PRO A 47 6.26 -9.49 6.62
CA PRO A 47 6.85 -10.75 6.18
C PRO A 47 5.85 -11.78 5.63
N SER A 48 4.58 -11.68 6.02
CA SER A 48 3.52 -12.63 5.66
C SER A 48 2.24 -11.90 5.22
N ALA A 49 2.38 -10.68 4.72
CA ALA A 49 1.30 -9.72 4.48
C ALA A 49 1.64 -8.85 3.26
N GLY A 50 0.65 -8.13 2.75
CA GLY A 50 0.81 -7.11 1.72
C GLY A 50 0.64 -7.63 0.29
N PHE A 51 -0.04 -8.76 0.13
CA PHE A 51 -0.28 -9.37 -1.16
C PHE A 51 -1.58 -8.83 -1.75
N PHE A 52 -1.54 -8.34 -2.98
CA PHE A 52 -2.71 -7.73 -3.62
C PHE A 52 -2.76 -8.01 -5.12
N ASP A 53 -3.98 -7.98 -5.66
CA ASP A 53 -4.22 -8.03 -7.09
C ASP A 53 -3.75 -6.73 -7.74
N CYS A 54 -2.94 -6.86 -8.79
CA CYS A 54 -2.29 -5.71 -9.42
C CYS A 54 -2.05 -5.90 -10.92
N THR A 55 -1.90 -4.78 -11.61
CA THR A 55 -1.33 -4.68 -12.95
C THR A 55 0.00 -3.93 -12.87
N LEU A 56 1.06 -4.53 -13.43
CA LEU A 56 2.36 -3.91 -13.58
C LEU A 56 2.58 -3.51 -15.04
N TYR A 57 2.86 -2.24 -15.27
CA TYR A 57 3.20 -1.67 -16.57
C TYR A 57 4.71 -1.50 -16.63
N GLU A 58 5.37 -2.25 -17.51
CA GLU A 58 6.84 -2.30 -17.63
C GLU A 58 7.34 -1.60 -18.92
N GLY A 59 6.69 -0.49 -19.30
CA GLY A 59 7.02 0.28 -20.49
C GLY A 59 8.22 1.22 -20.31
N ALA A 60 8.20 2.35 -21.02
CA ALA A 60 9.21 3.41 -20.85
C ALA A 60 9.22 3.98 -19.41
N GLU A 61 8.05 4.01 -18.78
CA GLU A 61 7.88 4.29 -17.37
C GLU A 61 7.26 3.06 -16.68
N ARG A 62 7.67 2.83 -15.43
CA ARG A 62 7.14 1.76 -14.59
C ARG A 62 5.93 2.27 -13.85
N HIS A 63 4.83 1.53 -13.92
CA HIS A 63 3.65 1.82 -13.13
C HIS A 63 3.08 0.56 -12.49
N VAL A 64 2.45 0.76 -11.35
CA VAL A 64 1.61 -0.23 -10.66
C VAL A 64 0.22 0.37 -10.42
N VAL A 65 -0.79 -0.45 -10.66
CA VAL A 65 -2.18 -0.19 -10.31
C VAL A 65 -2.73 -1.44 -9.63
N GLY A 66 -3.28 -1.33 -8.43
CA GLY A 66 -3.87 -2.46 -7.73
C GLY A 66 -4.53 -2.06 -6.41
N GLU A 67 -5.25 -3.02 -5.84
CA GLU A 67 -6.01 -2.82 -4.60
C GLU A 67 -6.09 -4.11 -3.79
N ASP A 68 -6.01 -3.93 -2.47
CA ASP A 68 -6.43 -4.85 -1.43
C ASP A 68 -7.48 -4.13 -0.58
N ALA A 69 -8.75 -4.52 -0.72
CA ALA A 69 -9.87 -3.75 -0.17
C ALA A 69 -10.22 -4.14 1.28
N ASN A 70 -9.73 -5.28 1.75
CA ASN A 70 -10.06 -5.81 3.06
C ASN A 70 -9.17 -5.19 4.13
N THR A 71 -9.71 -5.04 5.32
CA THR A 71 -8.95 -4.56 6.49
C THR A 71 -8.68 -5.71 7.44
N THR A 72 -7.93 -5.44 8.52
CA THR A 72 -7.38 -6.47 9.39
C THR A 72 -8.43 -7.44 9.91
N SER A 73 -9.66 -6.98 10.16
CA SER A 73 -10.74 -7.83 10.65
C SER A 73 -11.21 -8.91 9.66
N VAL A 74 -10.89 -8.79 8.37
CA VAL A 74 -11.34 -9.68 7.30
C VAL A 74 -10.24 -10.67 6.90
N ASP A 75 -9.04 -10.20 6.58
CA ASP A 75 -7.94 -11.06 6.09
C ASP A 75 -6.57 -10.79 6.73
N ARG A 76 -6.56 -9.98 7.79
CA ARG A 76 -5.40 -9.69 8.67
C ARG A 76 -4.40 -8.66 8.12
N ASP A 77 -4.69 -8.07 6.97
CA ASP A 77 -3.91 -6.97 6.41
C ASP A 77 -4.71 -5.66 6.50
N SER A 78 -4.01 -4.52 6.58
CA SER A 78 -4.67 -3.23 6.34
C SER A 78 -5.10 -3.14 4.88
N ALA A 79 -6.15 -2.38 4.56
CA ALA A 79 -6.53 -2.18 3.17
C ALA A 79 -5.56 -1.20 2.48
N MET A 80 -5.26 -1.44 1.20
CA MET A 80 -4.37 -0.62 0.39
C MET A 80 -4.90 -0.43 -1.03
N SER A 81 -4.83 0.79 -1.54
CA SER A 81 -5.05 1.09 -2.96
C SER A 81 -3.88 1.91 -3.49
N LEU A 82 -3.27 1.45 -4.58
CA LEU A 82 -2.13 2.12 -5.22
C LEU A 82 -2.41 2.27 -6.71
N ASN A 83 -2.38 3.50 -7.18
CA ASN A 83 -2.49 3.83 -8.59
C ASN A 83 -1.44 4.89 -8.94
N THR A 84 -0.32 4.43 -9.49
CA THR A 84 0.78 5.31 -9.90
C THR A 84 0.50 6.05 -11.22
N LEU A 85 -0.56 5.70 -11.97
CA LEU A 85 -1.00 6.47 -13.15
C LEU A 85 -1.80 7.71 -12.75
N THR A 86 -2.55 7.64 -11.65
CA THR A 86 -3.32 8.77 -11.10
C THR A 86 -2.65 9.41 -9.88
N HIS A 87 -1.41 9.01 -9.60
CA HIS A 87 -0.60 9.48 -8.47
C HIS A 87 -1.25 9.28 -7.09
N THR A 88 -1.96 8.17 -6.86
CA THR A 88 -2.70 7.94 -5.63
C THR A 88 -2.15 6.75 -4.85
N LEU A 89 -1.95 6.93 -3.54
CA LEU A 89 -1.77 5.88 -2.55
C LEU A 89 -2.77 6.10 -1.42
N VAL A 90 -3.51 5.06 -1.04
CA VAL A 90 -4.36 5.05 0.14
C VAL A 90 -4.06 3.81 0.95
N VAL A 91 -3.86 3.96 2.25
CA VAL A 91 -3.82 2.85 3.22
C VAL A 91 -4.81 3.15 4.32
N ARG A 92 -5.64 2.19 4.67
CA ARG A 92 -6.60 2.33 5.77
C ARG A 92 -6.70 1.03 6.56
N ASP A 93 -7.11 1.12 7.80
CA ASP A 93 -7.33 -0.07 8.61
C ASP A 93 -8.49 0.16 9.58
N ASP A 94 -8.96 -0.94 10.16
CA ASP A 94 -10.03 -0.96 11.15
C ASP A 94 -9.46 -1.09 12.59
N PRO A 95 -10.30 -0.96 13.65
CA PRO A 95 -9.82 -0.99 15.03
C PRO A 95 -9.12 -2.28 15.47
N THR A 96 -9.22 -3.37 14.71
CA THR A 96 -8.56 -4.65 15.02
C THR A 96 -7.11 -4.70 14.53
N GLY A 97 -6.71 -3.74 13.68
CA GLY A 97 -5.33 -3.53 13.24
C GLY A 97 -4.36 -3.20 14.36
N ASN A 98 -3.09 -3.58 14.20
CA ASN A 98 -2.03 -3.29 15.18
C ASN A 98 -1.81 -1.79 15.44
N LEU A 99 -2.19 -0.95 14.47
CA LEU A 99 -2.11 0.52 14.54
C LEU A 99 -3.46 1.16 14.89
N GLY A 100 -4.49 0.35 15.16
CA GLY A 100 -5.87 0.80 15.29
C GLY A 100 -6.48 1.27 13.97
N ALA A 101 -7.66 1.89 14.04
CA ALA A 101 -8.33 2.41 12.86
C ALA A 101 -7.61 3.67 12.34
N PHE A 102 -7.26 3.67 11.05
CA PHE A 102 -6.64 4.83 10.42
C PHE A 102 -6.99 4.96 8.94
N THR A 103 -6.65 6.12 8.38
CA THR A 103 -6.56 6.33 6.94
C THR A 103 -5.40 7.26 6.65
N VAL A 104 -4.54 6.86 5.71
CA VAL A 104 -3.46 7.67 5.14
C VAL A 104 -3.71 7.76 3.64
N ARG A 105 -3.72 8.99 3.12
CA ARG A 105 -3.79 9.27 1.69
C ARG A 105 -2.53 10.02 1.29
N ALA A 106 -1.86 9.59 0.24
CA ALA A 106 -0.66 10.22 -0.26
C ALA A 106 -0.69 10.35 -1.79
N GLU A 107 -0.08 11.43 -2.27
CA GLU A 107 0.19 11.62 -3.68
C GLU A 107 1.53 10.98 -4.05
N VAL A 108 1.55 10.17 -5.11
CA VAL A 108 2.79 9.58 -5.63
C VAL A 108 3.52 10.62 -6.47
N THR A 109 4.69 11.04 -6.03
CA THR A 109 5.47 12.08 -6.72
C THR A 109 6.58 11.53 -7.63
N SER A 110 6.93 10.25 -7.49
CA SER A 110 7.97 9.61 -8.29
C SER A 110 7.85 8.09 -8.24
N VAL A 111 8.18 7.42 -9.35
CA VAL A 111 8.33 5.96 -9.44
C VAL A 111 9.73 5.66 -10.00
N ARG A 112 10.38 4.61 -9.52
CA ARG A 112 11.76 4.22 -9.87
C ARG A 112 11.85 2.73 -10.20
#